data_AF-A0A7J4TTN9-F1
#
_entry.id   AF-A0A7J4TTN9-F1
#
_cell.length_a   1.000
_cell.length_b   1.000
_cell.length_c   1.000
_cell.angle_alpha   90.00
_cell.angle_beta   90.00
_cell.angle_gamma   90.00
#
_symmetry.space_group_name_H-M   'P 1'
#
loop_
_entity.id
_entity.type
_entity.pdbx_description
1 polymer ?
#
loop_
_entity_poly.entity_id
_entity_poly.type
_entity_poly.pdbx_seq_one_letter_code
_entity_poly.pdbx_strand_id
1 'polypeptide(L)' 'MPFTEVKKRDGNIVPFSKEKVVNAIFKAAESVGGKDKERAEQLADLVVQSLEKKLE' A
#
# COMPACT_ATOMS: atom_id res chain seq x y z
N MET A 1 -4.73 -14.20 8.68
CA MET A 1 -3.44 -13.83 9.31
C MET A 1 -2.94 -12.58 8.61
N PRO A 2 -2.48 -11.53 9.32
CA PRO A 2 -1.95 -10.36 8.64
C PRO A 2 -0.67 -10.76 7.90
N PHE A 3 -0.56 -10.37 6.63
CA PHE A 3 0.68 -10.55 5.87
C PHE A 3 1.72 -9.57 6.41
N THR A 4 2.89 -10.08 6.76
CA THR A 4 3.97 -9.31 7.39
C THR A 4 5.13 -9.01 6.44
N GLU A 5 5.16 -9.69 5.30
CA GLU A 5 6.29 -9.67 4.37
C GLU A 5 5.80 -9.54 2.92
N VAL A 6 6.65 -8.96 2.08
CA VAL A 6 6.45 -8.83 0.64
C VAL A 6 7.67 -9.35 -0.10
N LYS A 7 7.43 -10.23 -1.06
CA LYS A 7 8.43 -10.61 -2.07
C LYS A 7 8.52 -9.51 -3.13
N LYS A 8 9.69 -8.88 -3.21
CA LYS A 8 10.06 -7.89 -4.22
C LYS A 8 10.31 -8.55 -5.58
N ARG A 9 10.39 -7.73 -6.64
CA ARG A 9 10.61 -8.19 -8.03
C ARG A 9 11.94 -8.89 -8.23
N ASP A 10 12.96 -8.47 -7.49
CA ASP A 10 14.29 -9.07 -7.46
C ASP A 10 14.35 -10.40 -6.68
N GLY A 11 13.23 -10.82 -6.08
CA GLY A 11 13.13 -12.04 -5.28
C GLY A 11 13.37 -11.84 -3.80
N ASN A 12 13.77 -10.65 -3.36
CA ASN A 12 14.02 -10.36 -1.95
C ASN A 12 12.73 -10.33 -1.13
N ILE A 13 12.77 -10.87 0.08
CA ILE A 13 11.66 -10.79 1.05
C ILE A 13 11.98 -9.65 2.01
N VAL A 14 11.05 -8.70 2.14
CA VAL A 14 11.19 -7.56 3.06
C VAL A 14 9.93 -7.38 3.88
N PRO A 15 10.01 -6.72 5.05
CA PRO A 15 8.83 -6.39 5.83
C PRO A 15 7.83 -5.56 5.02
N PHE A 16 6.56 -5.92 5.10
CA PHE A 16 5.47 -5.13 4.58
C PHE A 16 5.36 -3.81 5.36
N SER A 17 5.12 -2.71 4.64
CA SER A 17 4.90 -1.40 5.23
C SER A 17 3.75 -0.72 4.50
N LYS A 18 2.64 -0.49 5.22
CA LYS A 18 1.48 0.25 4.69
C LYS A 18 1.89 1.63 4.19
N GLU A 19 2.81 2.30 4.88
CA GLU A 19 3.31 3.63 4.52
C GLU A 19 3.87 3.69 3.10
N LYS A 20 4.52 2.61 2.63
CA LYS A 20 5.00 2.54 1.23
C LYS A 20 3.85 2.53 0.21
N VAL A 21 2.71 1.94 0.57
CA VAL A 21 1.50 1.94 -0.26
C VAL A 21 0.86 3.34 -0.26
N VAL A 22 0.70 3.94 0.92
CA VAL A 22 0.21 5.32 1.08
C VAL A 22 1.02 6.29 0.22
N ASN A 23 2.35 6.25 0.35
CA ASN A 23 3.24 7.13 -0.37
C ASN A 23 3.18 6.91 -1.89
N ALA A 24 2.98 5.68 -2.36
CA ALA A 24 2.82 5.39 -3.78
C ALA A 24 1.51 5.99 -4.33
N ILE A 25 0.39 5.82 -3.60
CA ILE A 25 -0.90 6.41 -3.96
C ILE A 25 -0.83 7.94 -3.95
N PHE A 26 -0.25 8.51 -2.90
CA PHE A 26 -0.08 9.95 -2.76
C PHE A 26 0.77 10.54 -3.90
N LYS A 27 1.90 9.93 -4.25
CA LYS A 27 2.73 10.38 -5.38
C LYS A 27 2.01 10.32 -6.73
N ALA A 28 1.15 9.31 -6.92
CA ALA A 28 0.32 9.23 -8.12
C ALA A 28 -0.71 10.37 -8.16
N ALA A 29 -1.36 10.67 -7.02
CA ALA A 29 -2.28 11.80 -6.89
C ALA A 29 -1.56 13.15 -7.10
N GLU A 30 -0.38 13.33 -6.52
CA GLU A 30 0.45 14.53 -6.66
C GLU A 30 0.83 14.80 -8.12
N SER A 31 1.15 13.74 -8.87
CA SER A 31 1.50 13.82 -10.29
C SER A 31 0.35 14.35 -11.16
N VAL A 32 -0.90 14.21 -10.70
CA VAL A 32 -2.10 14.74 -11.37
C VAL A 32 -2.66 16.01 -10.69
N GLY A 33 -1.92 16.59 -9.74
CA GLY A 33 -2.28 17.84 -9.04
C GLY A 33 -3.09 17.67 -7.75
N GLY A 34 -3.33 16.43 -7.30
CA GLY A 34 -3.97 16.14 -6.02
C GLY A 34 -3.02 16.33 -4.82
N LYS A 35 -3.55 16.73 -3.66
CA LYS A 35 -2.75 16.99 -2.44
C LYS A 35 -3.31 16.32 -1.19
N ASP A 36 -4.29 15.45 -1.36
CA ASP A 36 -5.00 14.83 -0.25
C ASP A 36 -4.30 13.55 0.21
N LYS A 37 -3.50 13.69 1.27
CA LYS A 37 -2.79 12.58 1.90
C LYS A 37 -3.71 11.71 2.73
N GLU A 38 -4.72 12.29 3.38
CA GLU A 38 -5.68 11.53 4.20
C GLU A 38 -6.46 10.55 3.32
N ARG A 39 -6.86 10.99 2.13
CA ARG A 39 -7.50 10.12 1.15
C ARG A 39 -6.58 8.98 0.69
N ALA A 40 -5.28 9.24 0.54
CA ALA A 40 -4.31 8.20 0.20
C ALA A 40 -4.15 7.15 1.33
N GLU A 41 -4.23 7.57 2.59
CA GLU A 41 -4.22 6.65 3.75
C GLU A 41 -5.45 5.75 3.78
N GLN A 42 -6.64 6.32 3.59
CA GLN A 42 -7.89 5.55 3.51
C GLN A 42 -7.86 4.52 2.38
N LEU A 43 -7.33 4.90 1.21
CA LEU A 43 -7.19 3.97 0.08
C LEU A 43 -6.20 2.84 0.38
N ALA A 44 -5.10 3.14 1.08
CA ALA A 44 -4.15 2.11 1.48
C ALA A 44 -4.77 1.10 2.46
N ASP A 45 -5.62 1.55 3.38
CA ASP A 45 -6.34 0.65 4.30
C ASP A 45 -7.30 -0.29 3.54
N LEU A 46 -7.98 0.19 2.50
CA LEU A 46 -8.83 -0.65 1.66
C LEU A 46 -8.02 -1.70 0.87
N VAL A 47 -6.80 -1.36 0.44
CA VAL A 47 -5.89 -2.30 -0.21
C VAL A 47 -5.46 -3.39 0.76
N VAL A 48 -5.09 -3.03 2.00
CA VAL A 48 -4.73 -4.01 3.04
C VAL A 48 -5.89 -4.97 3.30
N GLN A 49 -7.09 -4.46 3.52
CA GLN A 49 -8.29 -5.29 3.72
C GLN A 49 -8.56 -6.23 2.54
N SER A 50 -8.37 -5.73 1.31
CA SER A 50 -8.56 -6.54 0.10
C SER A 50 -7.51 -7.64 -0.06
N LEU A 51 -6.27 -7.38 0.39
CA LEU A 51 -5.20 -8.38 0.41
C LEU A 51 -5.45 -9.44 1.48
N GLU A 52 -5.91 -9.05 2.67
CA GLU A 52 -6.26 -10.00 3.74
C GLU A 52 -7.33 -10.98 3.26
N LYS A 53 -8.41 -10.48 2.65
CA LYS A 53 -9.49 -11.33 2.11
C LYS A 53 -9.05 -12.27 0.99
N LYS A 54 -8.00 -11.94 0.24
CA LYS A 54 -7.48 -12.78 -0.84
C LYS A 54 -6.53 -13.87 -0.33
N LEU A 55 -5.98 -13.69 0.87
CA LEU A 55 -5.04 -14.61 1.50
C LEU A 55 -5.72 -15.55 2.52
N GLU A 56 -7.01 -15.35 2.77
CA GLU A 56 -7.93 -16.36 3.33
C GLU A 56 -8.21 -17.46 2.30
#